data_AF-J3I708-F1
#
_entry.id   AF-J3I708-F1
#
_cell.length_a   1.000
_cell.length_b   1.000
_cell.length_c   1.000
_cell.angle_alpha   90.00
_cell.angle_beta   90.00
_cell.angle_gamma   90.00
#
_symmetry.space_group_name_H-M   'P 1'
#
loop_
_entity.id
_entity.type
_entity.pdbx_description
1 polymer ?
#
loop_
_entity_poly.entity_id
_entity_poly.type
_entity_poly.pdbx_seq_one_letter_code
_entity_poly.pdbx_strand_id
1 'polypeptide(L)'
;MSEGKGIFKAAMHLLAHILVGTAMFIAIAAIASILEKFVHWLEQQGVSENLIVVFVWVEHLLFYLDISCFVIMLLGATYTFVREVWLEVRAQ
;
A
#
# COMPACT_ATOMS: atom_id res chain seq x y z
N MET A 1 -29.44 2.32 -21.88
CA MET A 1 -28.45 1.23 -21.66
C MET A 1 -26.99 1.72 -21.58
N SER A 2 -26.70 3.03 -21.52
CA SER A 2 -25.31 3.56 -21.45
C SER A 2 -24.81 3.85 -20.03
N GLU A 3 -25.72 4.06 -19.07
CA GLU A 3 -25.40 4.55 -17.71
C GLU A 3 -24.70 3.50 -16.85
N GLY A 4 -25.11 2.24 -16.90
CA GLY A 4 -24.44 1.17 -16.12
C GLY A 4 -22.97 0.92 -16.46
N LYS A 5 -22.45 1.45 -17.58
CA LYS A 5 -21.06 1.23 -18.01
C LYS A 5 -20.07 2.18 -17.33
N GLY A 6 -20.49 3.39 -16.93
CA GLY A 6 -19.65 4.40 -16.28
C GLY A 6 -19.25 3.96 -14.87
N ILE A 7 -20.25 3.78 -14.01
CA ILE A 7 -20.08 3.30 -12.64
C ILE A 7 -19.36 1.95 -12.57
N PHE A 8 -19.67 1.00 -13.47
CA PHE A 8 -19.00 -0.30 -13.48
C PHE A 8 -17.51 -0.17 -13.77
N LYS A 9 -17.14 0.69 -14.75
CA LYS A 9 -15.73 0.96 -15.06
C LYS A 9 -15.01 1.65 -13.88
N ALA A 10 -15.66 2.61 -13.24
CA ALA A 10 -15.16 3.30 -12.06
C ALA A 10 -14.90 2.32 -10.89
N ALA A 11 -15.87 1.44 -10.62
CA ALA A 11 -15.78 0.43 -9.57
C ALA A 11 -14.67 -0.58 -9.86
N MET A 12 -14.55 -1.06 -11.10
CA MET A 12 -13.46 -1.96 -11.50
C MET A 12 -12.09 -1.30 -11.38
N HIS A 13 -11.99 0.00 -11.69
CA HIS A 13 -10.75 0.76 -11.55
C HIS A 13 -10.34 0.93 -10.07
N LEU A 14 -11.30 1.19 -9.18
CA LEU A 14 -11.08 1.22 -7.73
C LEU A 14 -10.65 -0.15 -7.20
N LEU A 15 -11.36 -1.21 -7.59
CA LEU A 15 -11.03 -2.58 -7.18
C LEU A 15 -9.61 -2.98 -7.61
N ALA A 16 -9.22 -2.60 -8.84
CA ALA A 16 -7.87 -2.84 -9.33
C ALA A 16 -6.80 -2.11 -8.49
N HIS A 17 -7.03 -0.84 -8.13
CA HIS A 17 -6.12 -0.10 -7.24
C HIS A 17 -6.01 -0.74 -5.86
N ILE A 18 -7.13 -1.16 -5.28
CA ILE A 18 -7.14 -1.84 -3.98
C ILE A 18 -6.35 -3.15 -4.06
N LEU A 19 -6.59 -3.97 -5.09
CA LEU A 19 -5.92 -5.26 -5.25
C LEU A 19 -4.41 -5.09 -5.46
N VAL A 20 -4.00 -4.20 -6.36
CA VAL A 20 -2.58 -3.93 -6.64
C VAL A 20 -1.89 -3.35 -5.40
N GLY A 21 -2.50 -2.36 -4.75
CA GLY A 21 -1.95 -1.78 -3.53
C GLY A 21 -1.84 -2.80 -2.39
N THR A 22 -2.84 -3.67 -2.23
CA THR A 22 -2.81 -4.73 -1.21
C THR A 22 -1.72 -5.75 -1.52
N ALA A 23 -1.54 -6.13 -2.79
CA ALA A 23 -0.49 -7.06 -3.19
C ALA A 23 0.92 -6.47 -2.94
N MET A 24 1.10 -5.18 -3.23
CA MET A 24 2.35 -4.46 -2.91
C MET A 24 2.61 -4.40 -1.40
N PHE A 25 1.58 -4.07 -0.61
CA PHE A 25 1.66 -4.03 0.84
C PHE A 25 2.09 -5.38 1.43
N ILE A 26 1.50 -6.48 0.94
CA ILE A 26 1.88 -7.84 1.34
C ILE A 26 3.34 -8.14 0.95
N ALA A 27 3.79 -7.73 -0.24
CA ALA A 27 5.15 -7.96 -0.68
C ALA A 27 6.18 -7.22 0.19
N ILE A 28 5.89 -5.98 0.57
CA ILE A 28 6.75 -5.17 1.43
C ILE A 28 6.76 -5.71 2.86
N ALA A 29 5.59 -6.10 3.39
CA ALA A 29 5.50 -6.79 4.68
C ALA A 29 6.34 -8.08 4.71
N ALA A 30 6.32 -8.88 3.64
CA ALA A 30 7.13 -10.08 3.54
C ALA A 30 8.64 -9.75 3.54
N ILE A 31 9.06 -8.69 2.84
CA ILE A 31 10.46 -8.23 2.85
C ILE A 31 10.88 -7.76 4.25
N ALA A 32 10.02 -7.00 4.95
CA ALA A 32 10.27 -6.58 6.31
C ALA A 32 10.47 -7.78 7.25
N SER A 33 9.59 -8.79 7.19
CA SER A 33 9.75 -10.02 7.98
C SER A 33 11.03 -10.81 7.65
N ILE A 34 11.53 -10.75 6.41
CA ILE A 34 12.81 -11.35 6.04
C ILE A 34 13.97 -10.54 6.64
N LEU A 35 13.88 -9.21 6.59
CA LEU A 35 14.87 -8.32 7.17
C LEU A 35 14.98 -8.51 8.69
N GLU A 36 13.85 -8.63 9.40
CA GLU A 36 13.81 -8.92 10.83
C GLU A 36 14.57 -10.23 11.16
N LYS A 37 14.29 -11.31 10.43
CA LYS A 37 15.01 -12.59 10.58
C LYS A 37 16.49 -12.47 10.30
N PHE A 38 16.86 -11.67 9.30
CA PHE A 38 18.25 -11.42 8.95
C PHE A 38 18.97 -10.62 10.07
N VAL A 39 18.33 -9.61 10.64
CA VAL A 39 18.85 -8.84 11.78
C VAL A 39 19.07 -9.76 12.98
N HIS A 40 18.10 -10.62 13.31
CA HIS A 40 18.26 -11.56 14.42
C HIS A 40 19.38 -12.58 14.18
N TRP A 41 19.59 -12.99 12.94
CA TRP A 41 20.74 -13.82 12.58
C TRP A 41 22.07 -13.07 12.75
N LEU A 42 22.14 -11.78 12.40
CA LEU A 42 23.34 -10.94 12.62
C LEU A 42 23.64 -10.75 14.11
N GLU A 43 22.63 -10.60 14.96
CA GLU A 43 22.79 -10.55 16.42
C GLU A 43 23.50 -11.80 16.94
N GLN A 44 23.11 -12.98 16.45
CA GLN A 44 23.74 -14.26 16.84
C GLN A 44 25.20 -14.36 16.41
N GLN A 45 25.61 -13.64 15.36
CA GLN A 45 27.01 -13.60 14.89
C GLN A 45 27.87 -12.58 15.66
N GLY A 46 27.31 -11.87 16.66
CA GLY A 46 28.04 -10.87 17.44
C GLY A 46 28.30 -9.56 16.69
N VAL A 47 27.45 -9.23 15.72
CA VAL A 47 27.52 -7.97 14.98
C VAL A 47 27.22 -6.79 15.91
N SER A 48 27.79 -5.61 15.62
CA SER A 48 27.67 -4.45 16.49
C SER A 48 26.22 -3.98 16.65
N GLU A 49 25.83 -3.63 17.88
CA GLU A 49 24.49 -3.11 18.22
C GLU A 49 24.10 -1.90 17.36
N ASN A 50 25.07 -1.04 17.02
CA ASN A 50 24.84 0.11 16.14
C ASN A 50 24.32 -0.32 14.74
N LEU A 51 24.82 -1.42 14.20
CA LEU A 51 24.39 -1.91 12.88
C LEU A 51 22.94 -2.43 12.95
N ILE A 52 22.62 -3.16 14.01
CA ILE A 52 21.26 -3.67 14.29
C ILE A 52 20.28 -2.51 14.43
N VAL A 53 20.61 -1.47 15.20
CA VAL A 53 19.77 -0.28 15.38
C VAL A 53 19.50 0.41 14.05
N VAL A 54 20.51 0.55 13.19
CA VAL A 54 20.33 1.14 11.85
C VAL A 54 19.37 0.29 11.00
N PHE A 55 19.50 -1.03 11.02
CA PHE A 55 18.60 -1.90 10.25
C PHE A 55 17.15 -1.82 10.74
N VAL A 56 16.92 -1.83 12.05
CA VAL A 56 15.57 -1.67 12.63
C VAL A 56 14.97 -0.31 12.25
N TRP A 57 15.76 0.76 12.27
CA TRP A 57 15.31 2.08 11.82
C TRP A 57 14.93 2.09 10.34
N VAL A 58 15.73 1.46 9.49
CA VAL A 58 15.43 1.33 8.05
C VAL A 58 14.16 0.51 7.83
N GLU A 59 13.97 -0.57 8.58
CA GLU A 59 12.75 -1.39 8.53
C GLU A 59 11.50 -0.58 8.86
N HIS A 60 11.50 0.12 10.00
CA HIS A 60 10.37 0.97 10.39
C HIS A 60 10.11 2.09 9.37
N LEU A 61 11.16 2.74 8.86
CA LEU A 61 11.03 3.79 7.87
C LEU A 61 10.38 3.28 6.59
N LEU A 62 10.82 2.12 6.08
CA LEU A 62 10.23 1.48 4.90
C LEU A 62 8.76 1.12 5.14
N PHE A 63 8.44 0.56 6.30
CA PHE A 63 7.07 0.21 6.67
C PHE A 63 6.15 1.43 6.72
N TYR A 64 6.58 2.52 7.36
CA TYR A 64 5.79 3.76 7.44
C TYR A 64 5.60 4.42 6.07
N LEU A 65 6.65 4.41 5.23
CA LEU A 65 6.55 4.93 3.86
C LEU A 65 5.53 4.13 3.06
N ASP A 66 5.55 2.80 3.16
CA ASP A 66 4.62 1.96 2.43
C ASP A 66 3.16 2.16 2.87
N ILE A 67 2.90 2.20 4.19
CA ILE A 67 1.57 2.54 4.72
C ILE A 67 1.11 3.89 4.18
N SER A 68 1.97 4.91 4.23
CA SER A 68 1.63 6.26 3.80
C SER A 68 1.26 6.30 2.31
N CYS A 69 2.06 5.64 1.47
CA CYS A 69 1.80 5.49 0.04
C CYS A 69 0.49 4.75 -0.23
N PHE A 70 0.22 3.66 0.49
CA PHE A 70 -1.00 2.88 0.36
C PHE A 70 -2.24 3.71 0.72
N VAL A 71 -2.20 4.47 1.82
CA VAL A 71 -3.29 5.36 2.23
C VAL A 71 -3.54 6.46 1.21
N ILE A 72 -2.49 7.13 0.72
CA ILE A 72 -2.60 8.18 -0.30
C ILE A 72 -3.24 7.64 -1.58
N MET A 73 -2.79 6.47 -2.04
CA MET A 73 -3.35 5.81 -3.21
C MET A 73 -4.83 5.46 -2.99
N LEU A 74 -5.19 4.88 -1.83
CA LEU A 74 -6.57 4.50 -1.53
C LEU A 74 -7.50 5.72 -1.54
N LEU A 75 -7.09 6.80 -0.85
CA LEU A 75 -7.84 8.06 -0.81
C LEU A 75 -8.00 8.67 -2.21
N GLY A 76 -6.95 8.67 -3.03
CA GLY A 76 -6.99 9.16 -4.40
C GLY A 76 -7.95 8.36 -5.29
N ALA A 77 -7.92 7.03 -5.17
CA ALA A 77 -8.81 6.14 -5.90
C ALA A 77 -10.27 6.31 -5.46
N THR A 78 -10.53 6.38 -4.15
CA THR A 78 -11.86 6.63 -3.59
C THR A 78 -12.41 7.99 -4.01
N TYR A 79 -11.59 9.04 -3.94
CA TYR A 79 -12.00 10.38 -4.39
C TYR A 79 -12.40 10.39 -5.87
N THR A 80 -11.63 9.71 -6.73
CA THR A 80 -11.93 9.62 -8.16
C THR A 80 -13.25 8.89 -8.40
N PHE A 81 -13.48 7.78 -7.71
CA PHE A 81 -14.73 7.03 -7.77
C PHE A 81 -15.93 7.87 -7.32
N VAL A 82 -15.85 8.52 -6.16
CA VAL A 82 -16.93 9.37 -5.62
C VAL A 82 -17.23 10.52 -6.57
N ARG A 83 -16.20 11.15 -7.15
CA ARG A 83 -16.37 12.21 -8.14
C ARG A 83 -17.09 11.72 -9.39
N GLU A 84 -16.74 10.55 -9.91
CA GLU A 84 -17.39 9.97 -11.09
C GLU A 84 -18.87 9.66 -10.80
N VAL A 85 -19.18 9.05 -9.67
CA VAL A 85 -20.56 8.79 -9.24
C VAL A 85 -21.35 10.09 -9.09
N TRP A 86 -20.77 11.12 -8.48
CA TRP A 86 -21.44 12.42 -8.30
C TRP A 86 -21.77 13.10 -9.64
N LEU A 87 -20.83 13.07 -10.59
CA LEU A 87 -21.04 13.65 -11.92
C LEU A 87 -22.15 12.91 -12.67
N GLU A 88 -22.22 11.59 -12.54
CA GLU A 88 -23.24 10.77 -13.19
C GLU A 88 -24.63 11.01 -12.59
N VAL A 89 -24.75 11.11 -11.27
CA VAL A 89 -26.00 11.47 -10.58
C VAL A 89 -26.49 12.87 -10.97
N ARG A 90 -25.59 13.83 -11.20
CA ARG A 90 -25.96 15.21 -11.57
C ARG A 90 -26.31 15.37 -13.05
N ALA A 91 -25.93 14.42 -13.90
CA ALA A 91 -26.21 14.43 -15.34
C ALA A 91 -27.59 13.83 -15.68
N GLN A 92 -28.24 13.19 -14.70
CA GLN A 92 -29.63 12.74 -14.76
C GLN A 92 -30.59 13.83 -14.28
#